data_AF-A0AAJ8WWG5-F1
#
_entry.id   AF-A0AAJ8WWG5-F1
#
_cell.length_a   1.000
_cell.length_b   1.000
_cell.length_c   1.000
_cell.angle_alpha   90.00
_cell.angle_beta   90.00
_cell.angle_gamma   90.00
#
_symmetry.space_group_name_H-M   'P 1'
#
loop_
_entity.id
_entity.type
_entity.pdbx_description
1 polymer ?
#
loop_
_entity_poly.entity_id
_entity_poly.type
_entity_poly.pdbx_seq_one_letter_code
_entity_poly.pdbx_strand_id
1 'polypeptide(L)'
;MAEKQVKDYEKFVVRFPDGMRDAIAERAKQNGRSMNSEIVQILEDALENRPVKVQSEMNIDLFAEQGVDDDRIVISKSQLLEKVDTAVQEAIEATAEHMAIKMAEAAFDSLSSKYDFVPKSKKPT
;
A
#
# COMPACT_ATOMS: atom_id res chain seq x y z
N MET A 1 -36.29 -8.92 18.62
CA MET A 1 -36.45 -8.57 17.20
C MET A 1 -36.76 -9.87 16.49
N ALA A 2 -37.93 -10.00 15.85
CA ALA A 2 -38.30 -11.25 15.19
C ALA A 2 -37.34 -11.52 14.02
N GLU A 3 -36.78 -12.73 13.94
CA GLU A 3 -35.96 -13.16 12.80
C GLU A 3 -36.79 -13.04 11.52
N LYS A 4 -36.27 -12.27 10.57
CA LYS A 4 -36.89 -12.09 9.26
C LYS A 4 -36.84 -13.45 8.55
N GLN A 5 -37.99 -14.00 8.20
CA GLN A 5 -38.04 -15.34 7.61
C GLN A 5 -37.49 -15.29 6.17
N VAL A 6 -36.99 -16.41 5.65
CA VAL A 6 -36.43 -16.48 4.28
C VAL A 6 -37.41 -16.00 3.20
N LYS A 7 -38.71 -16.07 3.49
CA LYS A 7 -39.78 -15.59 2.63
C LYS A 7 -39.85 -14.06 2.50
N ASP A 8 -39.30 -13.34 3.46
CA ASP A 8 -39.34 -11.88 3.53
C ASP A 8 -38.12 -11.24 2.82
N TYR A 9 -37.19 -12.04 2.28
CA TYR A 9 -36.09 -11.54 1.47
C TYR A 9 -36.59 -11.11 0.08
N GLU A 10 -36.03 -10.02 -0.41
CA GLU A 10 -36.29 -9.53 -1.76
C GLU A 10 -35.76 -10.51 -2.80
N LYS A 11 -36.53 -10.70 -3.88
CA LYS A 11 -36.19 -11.62 -4.96
C LYS A 11 -35.84 -10.82 -6.20
N PHE A 12 -34.67 -11.09 -6.78
CA PHE A 12 -34.21 -10.48 -8.01
C PHE A 12 -33.97 -11.55 -9.08
N VAL A 13 -34.54 -11.36 -10.28
CA VAL A 13 -34.40 -12.30 -11.40
C VAL A 13 -33.26 -11.82 -12.30
N VAL A 14 -32.16 -12.57 -12.33
CA VAL A 14 -30.97 -12.28 -13.15
C VAL A 14 -31.00 -13.09 -14.45
N ARG A 15 -30.66 -12.46 -15.57
CA ARG A 15 -30.39 -13.15 -16.84
C ARG A 15 -28.89 -13.27 -17.04
N PHE A 16 -28.39 -14.49 -17.07
CA PHE A 16 -26.98 -14.77 -17.28
C PHE A 16 -26.67 -14.90 -18.78
N PRO A 17 -25.50 -14.41 -19.24
CA PRO A 17 -24.92 -14.80 -20.50
C PRO A 17 -24.63 -16.30 -20.54
N ASP A 18 -24.44 -16.85 -21.75
CA ASP A 18 -24.14 -18.26 -21.95
C ASP A 18 -22.91 -18.70 -21.16
N GLY A 19 -22.99 -19.86 -20.51
CA GLY A 19 -21.92 -20.46 -19.71
C GLY A 19 -21.69 -19.83 -18.31
N MET A 20 -22.15 -18.60 -18.06
CA MET A 20 -21.90 -17.91 -16.79
C MET A 20 -22.61 -18.59 -15.61
N ARG A 21 -23.82 -19.12 -15.82
CA ARG A 21 -24.56 -19.84 -14.78
C ARG A 21 -23.81 -21.10 -14.31
N ASP A 22 -23.22 -21.83 -15.25
CA ASP A 22 -22.50 -23.08 -14.96
C ASP A 22 -21.18 -22.79 -14.25
N ALA A 23 -20.47 -21.74 -14.64
CA ALA A 23 -19.27 -21.27 -13.95
C ALA A 23 -19.55 -20.90 -12.48
N ILE A 24 -20.66 -20.19 -12.22
CA ILE A 24 -21.08 -19.86 -10.84
C ILE A 24 -21.48 -21.14 -10.08
N ALA A 25 -22.15 -22.09 -10.74
CA ALA A 25 -22.54 -23.36 -10.13
C ALA A 25 -21.33 -24.18 -9.66
N GLU A 26 -20.30 -24.25 -10.51
CA GLU A 26 -19.07 -24.98 -10.24
C GLU A 26 -18.31 -24.33 -9.08
N ARG A 27 -18.13 -23.01 -9.11
CA ARG A 27 -17.51 -22.24 -8.03
C ARG A 27 -18.24 -22.45 -6.69
N ALA A 28 -19.57 -22.36 -6.70
CA ALA A 28 -20.38 -22.59 -5.51
C ALA A 28 -20.18 -24.01 -4.95
N LYS A 29 -20.11 -25.03 -5.82
CA LYS A 29 -19.86 -26.43 -5.43
C LYS A 29 -18.47 -26.60 -4.83
N GLN A 30 -17.44 -25.98 -5.41
CA GLN A 30 -16.07 -25.98 -4.87
C GLN A 30 -16.01 -25.35 -3.48
N ASN A 31 -16.78 -24.27 -3.27
CA ASN A 31 -16.86 -23.56 -1.99
C ASN A 31 -17.82 -24.20 -0.97
N GLY A 32 -18.51 -25.30 -1.33
CA GLY A 32 -19.50 -25.95 -0.46
C GLY A 32 -20.73 -25.08 -0.15
N ARG A 33 -21.06 -24.13 -1.04
CA ARG A 33 -22.15 -23.17 -0.88
C ARG A 33 -23.28 -23.43 -1.88
N SER A 34 -24.49 -22.98 -1.55
CA SER A 34 -25.54 -22.92 -2.56
C SER A 34 -25.20 -21.86 -3.61
N MET A 35 -25.65 -22.05 -4.85
CA MET A 35 -25.46 -21.05 -5.91
C MET A 35 -25.97 -19.67 -5.48
N ASN A 36 -27.10 -19.60 -4.77
CA ASN A 36 -27.65 -18.33 -4.29
C ASN A 36 -26.74 -17.68 -3.24
N SER A 37 -26.20 -18.47 -2.30
CA SER A 37 -25.26 -17.98 -1.29
C SER A 37 -23.95 -17.47 -1.91
N GLU A 38 -23.46 -18.13 -2.96
CA GLU A 38 -22.27 -17.68 -3.69
C GLU A 38 -22.54 -16.36 -4.43
N ILE A 39 -23.70 -16.23 -5.10
CA ILE A 39 -24.09 -14.97 -5.76
C ILE A 39 -24.18 -13.84 -4.75
N VAL A 40 -24.80 -14.07 -3.59
CA VAL A 40 -24.91 -13.05 -2.53
C VAL A 40 -23.53 -12.64 -2.04
N GLN A 41 -22.63 -13.60 -1.74
CA GLN A 41 -21.27 -13.28 -1.32
C GLN A 41 -20.53 -12.43 -2.37
N ILE A 42 -20.59 -12.82 -3.65
CA ILE A 42 -19.92 -12.07 -4.72
C ILE A 42 -20.43 -10.62 -4.78
N LEU A 43 -21.74 -10.43 -4.57
CA LEU A 43 -22.35 -9.09 -4.54
C LEU A 43 -21.94 -8.31 -3.28
N GLU A 44 -21.92 -8.94 -2.11
CA GLU A 44 -21.44 -8.34 -0.86
C GLU A 44 -19.98 -7.91 -1.00
N ASP A 45 -19.11 -8.80 -1.45
CA ASP A 45 -17.69 -8.53 -1.68
C ASP A 45 -17.50 -7.35 -2.66
N ALA A 46 -18.31 -7.27 -3.71
CA ALA A 46 -18.25 -6.18 -4.69
C ALA A 46 -18.82 -4.85 -4.17
N LEU A 47 -19.77 -4.88 -3.24
CA LEU A 47 -20.34 -3.69 -2.61
C LEU A 47 -19.46 -3.15 -1.49
N GLU A 48 -18.85 -4.03 -0.70
CA GLU A 48 -17.90 -3.71 0.36
C GLU A 48 -16.56 -3.23 -0.21
N ASN A 49 -16.03 -3.93 -1.20
CA ASN A 49 -14.92 -3.43 -2.01
C ASN A 49 -15.45 -2.41 -3.02
N ARG A 50 -16.01 -1.29 -2.53
CA ARG A 50 -16.37 -0.15 -3.38
C ARG A 50 -15.23 0.05 -4.37
N PRO A 51 -15.43 -0.21 -5.68
CA PRO A 51 -14.48 0.31 -6.63
C PRO A 51 -14.58 1.80 -6.43
N VAL A 52 -13.51 2.42 -5.93
CA VAL A 52 -13.32 3.85 -6.09
C VAL A 52 -13.54 4.04 -7.58
N LYS A 53 -14.67 4.65 -7.96
CA LYS A 53 -14.98 5.02 -9.33
C LYS A 53 -13.98 6.10 -9.71
N VAL A 54 -12.74 5.69 -9.96
CA VAL A 54 -11.83 6.45 -10.78
C VAL A 54 -12.42 6.27 -12.17
N GLN A 55 -13.14 7.29 -12.63
CA GLN A 55 -13.39 7.47 -14.05
C GLN A 55 -12.02 7.69 -14.71
N SER A 56 -11.31 6.61 -14.97
CA SER A 56 -10.02 6.59 -15.64
C SER A 56 -9.72 5.14 -16.01
N GLU A 57 -10.08 4.78 -17.23
CA GLU A 57 -9.41 3.82 -18.11
C GLU A 57 -8.30 2.96 -17.47
N MET A 58 -8.65 1.98 -16.62
CA MET A 58 -7.68 0.97 -16.22
C MET A 58 -8.39 -0.36 -16.06
N ASN A 59 -8.18 -1.22 -17.06
CA ASN A 59 -8.53 -2.63 -17.02
C ASN A 59 -7.82 -3.25 -15.81
N ILE A 60 -8.58 -3.69 -14.82
CA ILE A 60 -8.08 -4.54 -13.75
C ILE A 60 -8.48 -5.96 -14.12
N ASP A 61 -7.51 -6.74 -14.61
CA ASP A 61 -7.69 -8.16 -14.85
C ASP A 61 -7.96 -8.86 -13.51
N LEU A 62 -9.23 -9.28 -13.34
CA LEU A 62 -9.71 -9.95 -12.14
C LEU A 62 -9.40 -11.46 -12.13
N PHE A 63 -8.53 -11.92 -13.04
CA PHE A 63 -8.10 -13.31 -13.17
C PHE A 63 -6.59 -13.37 -13.42
N ALA A 64 -5.79 -13.10 -12.38
CA ALA A 64 -4.42 -13.58 -12.37
C ALA A 64 -4.38 -14.92 -11.64
N GLU A 65 -4.42 -15.99 -12.42
CA GLU A 65 -3.92 -17.28 -11.98
C GLU A 65 -2.45 -17.16 -11.53
N GLN A 66 -2.13 -18.02 -10.57
CA GLN A 66 -0.82 -18.41 -10.04
C GLN A 66 0.41 -17.90 -10.80
N GLY A 67 1.19 -17.05 -10.12
CA GLY A 67 2.55 -16.69 -10.48
C GLY A 67 3.15 -15.83 -9.38
N VAL A 68 4.10 -16.38 -8.65
CA VAL A 68 4.82 -15.72 -7.56
C VAL A 68 5.53 -14.49 -8.12
N ASP A 69 5.03 -13.30 -7.80
CA ASP A 69 5.77 -12.04 -7.94
C ASP A 69 5.68 -11.33 -6.60
N ASP A 70 6.55 -11.76 -5.66
CA ASP A 70 6.69 -11.25 -4.29
C ASP A 70 7.12 -9.76 -4.23
N ASP A 71 7.22 -9.11 -5.39
CA ASP A 71 7.74 -7.75 -5.55
C ASP A 71 6.65 -6.70 -5.83
N ARG A 72 5.36 -7.09 -5.82
CA ARG A 72 4.25 -6.16 -6.08
C ARG A 72 3.61 -5.66 -4.79
N ILE A 73 4.04 -4.47 -4.36
CA ILE A 73 3.39 -3.73 -3.27
C ILE A 73 2.26 -2.86 -3.85
N VAL A 74 1.01 -3.25 -3.58
CA VAL A 74 -0.17 -2.41 -3.89
C VAL A 74 -0.44 -1.50 -2.69
N ILE A 75 -0.20 -0.21 -2.86
CA ILE A 75 -0.51 0.81 -1.85
C ILE A 75 -1.31 1.95 -2.45
N SER A 76 -2.15 2.57 -1.62
CA SER A 76 -2.96 3.71 -2.05
C SER A 76 -2.10 4.94 -2.31
N LYS A 77 -2.57 5.85 -3.18
CA LYS A 77 -1.86 7.10 -3.50
C LYS A 77 -1.56 7.94 -2.26
N SER A 78 -2.47 7.98 -1.27
CA SER A 78 -2.25 8.71 -0.02
C SER A 78 -1.13 8.09 0.82
N GLN A 79 -1.08 6.76 0.92
CA GLN A 79 -0.01 6.05 1.64
C GLN A 79 1.35 6.18 0.92
N LEU A 80 1.36 6.24 -0.41
CA LEU A 80 2.58 6.56 -1.18
C LEU A 80 3.09 7.96 -0.85
N LEU A 81 2.22 8.96 -0.84
CA LEU A 81 2.60 10.35 -0.57
C LEU A 81 3.16 10.52 0.84
N GLU A 82 2.56 9.86 1.84
CA GLU A 82 3.06 9.86 3.21
C GLU A 82 4.46 9.22 3.33
N LYS A 83 4.68 8.10 2.65
CA LYS A 83 6.00 7.44 2.60
C LYS A 83 7.05 8.30 1.93
N VAL A 84 6.70 8.97 0.83
CA VAL A 84 7.62 9.88 0.13
C VAL A 84 7.98 11.06 1.02
N ASP A 85 7.01 11.66 1.71
CA ASP A 85 7.28 12.79 2.61
C ASP A 85 8.21 12.38 3.76
N THR A 86 7.95 11.23 4.37
CA THR A 86 8.80 10.67 5.44
C THR A 86 10.24 10.46 4.95
N ALA A 87 10.42 9.81 3.79
CA ALA A 87 11.73 9.55 3.22
C ALA A 87 12.49 10.84 2.84
N VAL A 88 11.77 11.87 2.38
CA VAL A 88 12.37 13.19 2.09
C VAL A 88 12.85 13.86 3.37
N GLN A 89 12.08 13.82 4.45
CA GLN A 89 12.49 14.38 5.74
C GLN A 89 13.74 13.68 6.29
N GLU A 90 13.76 12.35 6.25
CA GLU A 90 14.93 11.55 6.68
C GLU A 90 16.19 11.89 5.87
N ALA A 91 16.05 12.06 4.55
CA ALA A 91 17.16 12.45 3.69
C ALA A 91 17.67 13.87 3.98
N ILE A 92 16.77 14.81 4.28
CA ILE A 92 17.14 16.18 4.70
C ILE A 92 17.90 16.14 6.03
N GLU A 93 17.44 15.36 6.99
CA GLU A 93 18.08 15.25 8.31
C GLU A 93 19.49 14.64 8.20
N ALA A 94 19.63 13.53 7.47
CA ALA A 94 20.92 12.89 7.22
C ALA A 94 21.92 13.82 6.50
N THR A 95 21.45 14.65 5.56
CA THR A 95 22.32 15.61 4.86
C THR A 95 22.67 16.81 5.72
N ALA A 96 21.77 17.28 6.59
CA ALA A 96 22.05 18.35 7.55
C ALA A 96 23.18 17.97 8.52
N GLU A 97 23.17 16.74 9.04
CA GLU A 97 24.24 16.24 9.92
C GLU A 97 25.59 16.19 9.20
N HIS A 98 25.63 15.62 8.00
CA HIS A 98 26.85 15.55 7.20
C HIS A 98 27.38 16.93 6.77
N MET A 99 26.48 17.88 6.50
CA MET A 99 26.86 19.24 6.15
C MET A 99 27.42 20.00 7.37
N ALA A 100 26.84 19.83 8.55
CA ALA A 100 27.34 20.44 9.78
C ALA A 100 28.77 19.98 10.12
N ILE A 101 29.04 18.68 10.01
CA ILE A 101 30.38 18.11 10.25
C ILE A 101 31.38 18.67 9.24
N LYS A 102 31.07 18.61 7.94
CA LYS A 102 31.98 19.13 6.89
C LYS A 102 32.22 20.63 6.99
N MET A 103 31.21 21.41 7.38
CA MET A 103 31.38 22.84 7.63
C MET A 103 32.26 23.10 8.85
N ALA A 104 32.12 22.31 9.91
CA ALA A 104 32.99 22.39 11.08
C ALA A 104 34.44 22.01 10.75
N GLU A 105 34.65 20.96 9.96
CA GLU A 105 35.98 20.54 9.46
C GLU A 105 36.61 21.62 8.57
N ALA A 106 35.86 22.14 7.59
CA ALA A 106 36.36 23.19 6.71
C ALA A 106 36.70 24.49 7.47
N ALA A 107 35.90 24.83 8.49
CA ALA A 107 36.19 25.94 9.38
C ALA A 107 37.45 25.67 10.24
N PHE A 108 37.60 24.45 10.75
CA PHE A 108 38.77 24.02 11.51
C PHE A 108 40.05 24.09 10.68
N ASP A 109 40.06 23.54 9.47
CA ASP A 109 41.20 23.56 8.55
C ASP A 109 41.60 24.99 8.17
N SER A 110 40.59 25.82 7.89
CA SER A 110 40.81 27.25 7.60
C SER A 110 41.47 27.96 8.79
N LEU A 111 41.01 27.69 10.01
CA LEU A 111 41.60 28.26 11.22
C LEU A 111 43.00 27.69 11.51
N SER A 112 43.23 26.39 11.27
CA SER A 112 44.51 25.72 11.51
C SER A 112 45.60 26.17 10.55
N SER A 113 45.23 26.62 9.34
CA SER A 113 46.20 27.19 8.39
C SER A 113 46.80 28.52 8.87
N LYS A 114 46.07 29.24 9.75
CA LYS A 114 46.43 30.58 10.24
C LYS A 114 46.94 30.57 11.68
N TYR A 115 46.55 29.57 12.47
CA TYR A 115 46.88 29.46 13.89
C TYR A 115 47.37 28.06 14.21
N ASP A 116 48.50 27.97 14.92
CA ASP A 116 49.05 26.70 15.36
C ASP A 116 48.37 26.28 16.68
N PHE A 117 47.52 25.25 16.62
CA PHE A 117 46.74 24.81 17.77
C PHE A 117 47.60 23.98 18.72
N VAL A 118 48.10 24.59 19.80
CA VAL A 118 48.84 23.87 20.85
C VAL A 118 47.86 23.21 21.83
N PRO A 119 47.85 21.87 21.97
CA PRO A 119 47.03 21.20 22.97
C PRO A 119 47.52 21.58 24.37
N LYS A 120 46.59 21.93 25.27
CA LYS A 120 46.85 22.43 26.64
C LYS A 120 47.59 21.43 27.58
N SER A 121 48.11 20.31 27.09
CA SER A 121 48.68 19.24 27.92
C SER A 121 50.18 18.95 27.74
N LYS A 122 50.92 19.67 26.88
CA LYS A 122 52.39 19.61 26.93
C LYS A 122 52.95 20.76 27.75
N LYS A 123 53.39 20.46 28.99
CA LYS A 123 54.23 21.36 29.77
C LYS A 123 55.46 21.73 28.93
N PRO A 124 55.88 23.01 28.92
CA PRO A 124 57.13 23.39 28.28
C PRO A 124 58.29 22.79 29.08
N THR A 125 59.13 22.00 28.41
CA THR A 125 60.53 21.81 28.81
C THR A 125 61.38 22.83 28.08
#